data_AF-A0A3D0DFC8-F1
#
_entry.id   AF-A0A3D0DFC8-F1
#
_cell.length_a   1.000
_cell.length_b   1.000
_cell.length_c   1.000
_cell.angle_alpha   90.00
_cell.angle_beta   90.00
_cell.angle_gamma   90.00
#
_symmetry.space_group_name_H-M   'P 1'
#
loop_
_entity.id
_entity.type
_entity.pdbx_description
1 polymer ?
#
loop_
_entity_poly.entity_id
_entity_poly.type
_entity_poly.pdbx_seq_one_letter_code
_entity_poly.pdbx_strand_id
1 'polypeptide(L)' 'MQVTVLKSKIHRATITGADLNYEGSISIDKKLMKAANLLPYELVHVVNINNGARFETYAIEGKSGEITLNGAAA' A
#
# COMPACT_ATOMS: atom_id res chain seq x y z
N MET A 1 4.69 -25.54 15.17
CA MET A 1 5.52 -24.36 14.83
C MET A 1 4.93 -23.73 13.56
N GLN A 2 4.74 -22.42 13.51
CA GLN A 2 4.28 -21.69 12.33
C GLN A 2 5.38 -20.69 11.91
N VAL A 3 5.51 -20.42 10.62
CA VAL A 3 6.48 -19.46 10.05
C VAL A 3 5.75 -18.39 9.26
N THR A 4 6.21 -17.13 9.35
CA THR A 4 5.68 -16.02 8.55
C THR A 4 6.52 -15.88 7.29
N VAL A 5 5.87 -15.95 6.13
CA VAL A 5 6.50 -15.80 4.82
C VAL A 5 5.87 -14.62 4.08
N LEU A 6 6.64 -13.97 3.20
CA LEU A 6 6.12 -12.91 2.35
C LEU A 6 5.10 -13.50 1.37
N LYS A 7 3.83 -13.10 1.51
CA LYS A 7 2.77 -13.49 0.58
C LYS A 7 2.98 -12.90 -0.81
N SER A 8 3.22 -11.59 -0.89
CA SER A 8 3.36 -10.86 -2.15
C SER A 8 4.01 -9.48 -1.97
N LYS A 9 4.35 -8.82 -3.08
CA LYS A 9 4.99 -7.50 -3.09
C LYS A 9 4.72 -6.75 -4.39
N ILE A 10 4.46 -5.45 -4.28
CA ILE A 10 4.55 -4.50 -5.39
C ILE A 10 5.92 -3.80 -5.27
N HIS A 11 6.81 -4.04 -6.23
CA HIS A 11 8.18 -3.53 -6.15
C HIS A 11 8.33 -2.20 -6.89
N ARG A 12 8.88 -1.19 -6.21
CA ARG A 12 9.21 0.14 -6.77
C ARG A 12 7.99 0.87 -7.38
N ALA A 13 6.85 0.71 -6.72
CA ALA A 13 5.71 1.59 -6.89
C ALA A 13 6.11 3.07 -6.66
N THR A 14 5.56 3.96 -7.49
CA THR A 14 5.71 5.41 -7.33
C THR A 14 4.46 5.97 -6.66
N ILE A 15 4.62 6.71 -5.56
CA ILE A 15 3.51 7.41 -4.92
C ILE A 15 2.96 8.45 -5.90
N THR A 16 1.66 8.37 -6.18
CA THR A 16 0.95 9.29 -7.09
C THR A 16 0.27 10.45 -6.37
N GLY A 17 0.10 10.35 -5.06
CA GLY A 17 -0.51 11.41 -4.25
C GLY A 17 -0.43 11.13 -2.76
N ALA A 18 -0.81 12.13 -1.97
CA ALA A 18 -0.97 12.02 -0.53
C ALA A 18 -2.16 12.87 -0.07
N ASP A 19 -3.06 12.29 0.74
CA ASP A 19 -4.22 13.00 1.32
C ASP A 19 -4.22 12.88 2.85
N LEU A 20 -3.73 13.93 3.52
CA LEU A 20 -3.63 13.97 4.98
C LEU A 20 -4.99 13.97 5.69
N ASN A 21 -6.05 14.44 5.03
CA ASN A 21 -7.36 14.63 5.67
C ASN A 21 -8.26 13.39 5.58
N TYR A 22 -7.76 12.31 4.98
CA TYR A 22 -8.47 11.04 4.84
C TYR A 22 -8.14 10.06 5.98
N GLU A 23 -8.83 8.92 6.02
CA GLU A 23 -8.53 7.84 6.97
C GLU A 23 -7.25 7.07 6.59
N GLY A 24 -6.42 6.75 7.58
CA GLY A 24 -5.12 6.10 7.38
C GLY A 24 -5.20 4.82 6.53
N SER A 25 -4.73 4.86 5.28
CA SER A 25 -4.79 3.76 4.31
C SER A 25 -3.82 3.98 3.15
N ILE A 26 -3.70 3.01 2.24
CA ILE A 26 -3.05 3.20 0.94
C ILE A 26 -4.01 2.79 -0.20
N SER A 27 -4.31 3.73 -1.09
CA SER A 27 -5.03 3.44 -2.33
C SER A 27 -4.08 2.81 -3.33
N ILE A 28 -4.43 1.65 -3.90
CA ILE A 28 -3.60 0.94 -4.88
C ILE A 28 -4.45 0.58 -6.10
N ASP A 29 -3.93 0.84 -7.31
CA ASP A 29 -4.55 0.41 -8.57
C ASP A 29 -5.01 -1.04 -8.48
N LYS A 30 -6.31 -1.26 -8.73
CA LYS A 30 -6.95 -2.58 -8.74
C LYS A 30 -6.19 -3.64 -9.56
N LYS A 31 -5.56 -3.26 -10.67
CA LYS A 31 -4.73 -4.16 -11.48
C LYS A 31 -3.48 -4.63 -10.73
N LEU A 32 -2.84 -3.73 -9.99
CA LEU A 32 -1.67 -4.05 -9.16
C LEU A 32 -2.07 -4.91 -7.96
N MET A 33 -3.18 -4.57 -7.28
CA MET A 33 -3.71 -5.40 -6.20
C MET A 33 -3.99 -6.83 -6.68
N LYS A 34 -4.67 -6.98 -7.82
CA LYS A 34 -4.94 -8.29 -8.42
C LYS A 34 -3.65 -9.04 -8.77
N ALA A 35 -2.67 -8.37 -9.39
CA ALA A 35 -1.40 -8.99 -9.75
C ALA A 35 -0.58 -9.44 -8.53
N ALA A 36 -0.65 -8.67 -7.44
CA ALA A 36 0.00 -8.98 -6.17
C ALA A 36 -0.87 -9.82 -5.22
N ASN A 37 -2.04 -10.32 -5.66
CA ASN A 37 -2.96 -11.08 -4.82
C ASN A 37 -3.31 -10.37 -3.48
N LEU A 38 -3.47 -9.04 -3.50
CA LEU A 38 -3.88 -8.23 -2.36
C LEU A 38 -5.40 -8.07 -2.33
N LEU A 39 -5.98 -8.21 -1.15
CA LEU A 39 -7.40 -7.97 -0.91
C LEU A 39 -7.64 -6.55 -0.37
N PRO A 40 -8.81 -5.95 -0.63
CA PRO A 40 -9.24 -4.76 0.09
C PRO A 40 -9.19 -5.00 1.60
N TYR A 41 -8.71 -4.02 2.34
CA TYR A 41 -8.50 -4.03 3.79
C TYR A 41 -7.42 -5.01 4.29
N GLU A 42 -6.62 -5.59 3.39
CA GLU A 42 -5.47 -6.40 3.76
C GLU A 42 -4.36 -5.52 4.36
N LEU A 43 -3.78 -5.96 5.48
CA LEU A 43 -2.63 -5.30 6.08
C LEU A 43 -1.42 -5.38 5.14
N VAL A 44 -0.78 -4.24 4.92
CA VAL A 44 0.40 -4.10 4.08
C VAL A 44 1.51 -3.37 4.82
N HIS A 45 2.74 -3.78 4.54
CA HIS A 45 3.92 -3.02 4.94
C HIS A 45 4.34 -2.08 3.80
N VAL A 46 4.49 -0.80 4.11
CA VAL A 46 5.01 0.20 3.18
C VAL A 46 6.43 0.56 3.59
N VAL A 47 7.36 0.49 2.63
CA VAL A 47 8.78 0.79 2.83
C VAL A 47 9.20 1.82 1.80
N ASN A 48 9.44 3.04 2.25
CA ASN A 48 9.79 4.16 1.39
C ASN A 48 11.31 4.22 1.19
N ILE A 49 11.75 4.05 -0.06
CA ILE A 49 13.19 4.05 -0.40
C ILE A 49 13.81 5.45 -0.39
N ASN A 50 13.00 6.51 -0.52
CA ASN A 50 13.51 7.88 -0.63
C ASN A 50 13.90 8.47 0.74
N ASN A 51 13.22 8.05 1.81
CA ASN A 51 13.46 8.58 3.17
C ASN A 51 13.66 7.50 4.24
N GLY A 52 13.55 6.22 3.89
CA GLY A 52 13.72 5.12 4.83
C GLY A 52 12.52 4.86 5.76
N ALA A 53 11.42 5.62 5.63
CA ALA A 53 10.22 5.41 6.45
C ALA A 53 9.63 4.02 6.23
N ARG A 54 9.17 3.39 7.32
CA ARG A 54 8.56 2.07 7.34
C ARG A 54 7.33 2.11 8.21
N PHE A 55 6.21 1.67 7.69
CA PHE A 55 4.95 1.66 8.43
C PHE A 55 4.01 0.59 7.90
N GLU A 56 2.97 0.34 8.67
CA GLU A 56 1.90 -0.60 8.36
C GLU A 56 0.60 0.17 8.19
N THR A 57 -0.21 -0.28 7.24
CA THR A 57 -1.57 0.23 7.01
C THR A 57 -2.37 -0.84 6.28
N TYR A 58 -3.57 -0.53 5.81
CA TYR A 58 -4.36 -1.42 4.96
C TYR A 58 -4.54 -0.86 3.54
N ALA A 59 -4.67 -1.77 2.58
CA ALA A 59 -4.87 -1.40 1.18
C ALA A 59 -6.35 -1.19 0.85
N ILE A 60 -6.67 -0.20 0.02
CA ILE A 60 -7.99 0.01 -0.59
C ILE A 60 -7.88 0.11 -2.11
N GLU A 61 -8.96 -0.22 -2.82
CA GLU A 61 -8.97 -0.13 -4.29
C GLU A 61 -8.87 1.33 -4.75
N GLY A 62 -7.81 1.63 -5.52
CA GLY A 62 -7.61 2.92 -6.18
C GLY A 62 -8.00 2.89 -7.67
N LYS A 63 -7.96 4.07 -8.29
CA LYS A 63 -8.11 4.28 -9.73
C LYS A 63 -6.91 3.69 -10.50
N SER A 64 -7.03 3.62 -11.83
CA SER A 64 -5.94 3.15 -12.69
C SER A 64 -4.69 4.01 -12.50
N GLY A 65 -3.55 3.38 -12.22
CA GLY A 65 -2.27 4.01 -11.93
C GLY A 65 -2.11 4.58 -10.52
N GLU A 66 -3.14 4.53 -9.67
CA GLU A 66 -3.12 5.17 -8.35
C GLU A 66 -2.28 4.39 -7.33
N ILE A 67 -1.40 5.10 -6.63
CA ILE A 67 -0.72 4.68 -5.40
C ILE A 67 -0.67 5.89 -4.46
N THR A 68 -1.73 6.08 -3.67
CA THR A 68 -1.92 7.28 -2.83
C THR A 68 -1.82 6.92 -1.36
N LEU A 69 -1.05 7.70 -0.59
CA LEU A 69 -0.99 7.57 0.86
C LEU A 69 -2.07 8.43 1.51
N ASN A 70 -2.86 7.85 2.40
CA ASN A 70 -3.99 8.54 3.00
C ASN A 70 -3.83 8.66 4.52
N GLY A 71 -4.37 9.74 5.09
CA GLY A 71 -4.40 10.00 6.53
C GLY A 71 -3.02 10.06 7.16
N ALA A 72 -2.86 9.37 8.29
CA ALA A 72 -1.58 9.31 9.01
C ALA A 72 -0.43 8.66 8.22
N ALA A 73 -0.70 8.05 7.05
CA ALA A 73 0.31 7.53 6.16
C ALA A 73 0.84 8.56 5.14
N ALA A 74 0.18 9.72 5.00
CA ALA A 74 0.50 10.78 4.05
C ALA A 74 1.80 11.53 4.37
#